data_AF-A0A1S3Y6D4-F1
#
_entry.id   AF-A0A1S3Y6D4-F1
#
_cell.length_a   1.000
_cell.length_b   1.000
_cell.length_c   1.000
_cell.angle_alpha   90.00
_cell.angle_beta   90.00
_cell.angle_gamma   90.00
#
_symmetry.space_group_name_H-M   'P 1'
#
loop_
_entity.id
_entity.type
_entity.pdbx_description
1 polymer ?
#
loop_
_entity_poly.entity_id
_entity_poly.type
_entity_poly.pdbx_seq_one_letter_code
_entity_poly.pdbx_strand_id
1 'polypeptide(L)'
;MQLNMRSNSKEKEILIGISDLEEDKLSQMVRDFIELDHFETLQVDELVDHNPTTYLSLQDILENVTDAETEILGKILFYWRNMVNNNMKPKELRQWIVNRLRMDHYEASLCKTSWITTFGRPSAFTFTGDYEYIDVMMKESNGSVRLIVDIDFRSQFELARPTQAYQDLSNSLPSIFVGTEEKLNDIISLLCAAAKQSLKEKGLHVPPWRKASYMHSKWLSHNCKKIALFVCI
;
A
#
# COMPACT_ATOMS: atom_id res chain seq x y z
N MET A 1 15.83 -55.75 -14.29
CA MET A 1 16.59 -54.58 -13.81
C MET A 1 15.64 -53.69 -13.02
N GLN A 2 15.50 -53.95 -11.71
CA GLN A 2 14.65 -53.15 -10.82
C GLN A 2 15.46 -51.95 -10.35
N LEU A 3 15.14 -50.76 -10.85
CA LEU A 3 15.68 -49.50 -10.35
C LEU A 3 14.88 -49.06 -9.11
N ASN A 4 15.49 -49.38 -7.97
CA ASN A 4 15.41 -48.76 -6.65
C ASN A 4 14.43 -47.56 -6.49
N MET A 5 13.22 -47.81 -5.97
CA MET A 5 12.37 -46.78 -5.34
C MET A 5 12.83 -46.51 -3.91
N ARG A 6 13.91 -45.73 -3.74
CA ARG A 6 14.34 -45.31 -2.40
C ARG A 6 14.93 -43.90 -2.40
N SER A 7 14.10 -42.94 -2.76
CA SER A 7 14.24 -41.54 -2.37
C SER A 7 12.83 -40.97 -2.23
N ASN A 8 12.47 -40.51 -1.03
CA ASN A 8 11.60 -39.34 -0.75
C ASN A 8 10.99 -39.29 0.67
N SER A 9 11.38 -40.15 1.63
CA SER A 9 10.82 -40.03 3.00
C SER A 9 11.43 -38.85 3.77
N LYS A 10 12.75 -38.67 3.65
CA LYS A 10 13.49 -37.59 4.35
C LYS A 10 13.25 -36.22 3.74
N GLU A 11 13.13 -36.13 2.41
CA GLU A 11 12.79 -34.87 1.72
C GLU A 11 11.36 -34.41 2.03
N LYS A 12 10.41 -35.35 2.15
CA LYS A 12 9.05 -35.04 2.63
C LYS A 12 9.02 -34.62 4.09
N GLU A 13 9.77 -35.27 4.98
CA GLU A 13 9.89 -34.86 6.39
C GLU A 13 10.54 -33.47 6.54
N ILE A 14 11.51 -33.12 5.69
CA ILE A 14 12.11 -31.78 5.67
C ILE A 14 11.11 -30.75 5.15
N LEU A 15 10.35 -31.05 4.10
CA LEU A 15 9.35 -30.12 3.55
C LEU A 15 8.18 -29.89 4.52
N ILE A 16 7.73 -30.94 5.23
CA ILE A 16 6.73 -30.86 6.30
C ILE A 16 7.30 -30.09 7.50
N GLY A 17 8.56 -30.37 7.89
CA GLY A 17 9.23 -29.63 8.95
C GLY A 17 9.43 -28.14 8.62
N ILE A 18 9.63 -27.76 7.36
CA ILE A 18 9.71 -26.37 6.91
C ILE A 18 8.32 -25.71 6.93
N SER A 19 7.26 -26.40 6.50
CA SER A 19 5.89 -25.86 6.56
C SER A 19 5.41 -25.66 8.00
N ASP A 20 5.70 -26.62 8.88
CA ASP A 20 5.31 -26.58 10.29
C ASP A 20 6.08 -25.46 11.03
N LEU A 21 7.36 -25.24 10.69
CA LEU A 21 8.15 -24.10 11.20
C LEU A 21 7.63 -22.74 10.73
N GLU A 22 7.15 -22.63 9.49
CA GLU A 22 6.56 -21.40 8.99
C GLU A 22 5.18 -21.13 9.62
N GLU A 23 4.38 -22.18 9.84
CA GLU A 23 3.07 -22.09 10.48
C GLU A 23 3.16 -21.79 11.98
N ASP A 24 4.11 -22.41 12.70
CA ASP A 24 4.38 -22.11 14.10
C ASP A 24 4.89 -20.67 14.28
N LYS A 25 5.74 -20.22 13.34
CA LYS A 25 6.24 -18.84 13.32
C LYS A 25 5.12 -17.85 13.05
N LEU A 26 4.24 -18.12 12.08
CA LEU A 26 3.08 -17.28 11.80
C LEU A 26 2.11 -17.26 12.99
N SER A 27 1.87 -18.40 13.61
CA SER A 27 1.01 -18.52 14.79
C SER A 27 1.56 -17.76 15.99
N GLN A 28 2.88 -17.78 16.20
CA GLN A 28 3.52 -16.98 17.24
C GLN A 28 3.39 -15.48 16.96
N MET A 29 3.55 -15.05 15.71
CA MET A 29 3.34 -13.65 15.31
C MET A 29 1.93 -13.16 15.63
N VAL A 30 0.91 -14.00 15.41
CA VAL A 30 -0.49 -13.66 15.72
C VAL A 30 -0.70 -13.55 17.23
N ARG A 31 -0.11 -14.46 18.03
CA ARG A 31 -0.20 -14.43 19.50
C ARG A 31 0.44 -13.18 20.10
N ASP A 32 1.69 -12.90 19.72
CA ASP A 32 2.43 -11.74 20.22
C ASP A 32 1.69 -10.42 19.92
N PHE A 33 1.04 -10.34 18.76
CA PHE A 33 0.23 -9.17 18.39
C PHE A 33 -1.00 -8.98 19.29
N ILE A 34 -1.76 -10.05 19.57
CA ILE A 34 -2.99 -9.97 20.39
C ILE A 34 -2.65 -9.59 21.85
N GLU A 35 -1.55 -10.09 22.40
CA GLU A 35 -1.17 -9.86 23.80
C GLU A 35 -0.66 -8.42 24.07
N LEU A 36 -0.12 -7.72 23.07
CA LEU A 36 0.46 -6.38 23.23
C LEU A 36 -0.58 -5.25 23.25
N ASP A 37 -1.63 -5.33 22.43
CA ASP A 37 -2.65 -4.30 22.39
C ASP A 37 -3.50 -4.26 23.68
N HIS A 38 -3.58 -5.37 24.43
CA HIS A 38 -4.23 -5.39 25.75
C HIS A 38 -3.59 -4.38 26.73
N PHE A 39 -2.32 -4.02 26.54
CA PHE A 39 -1.64 -2.99 27.32
C PHE A 39 -1.82 -1.56 26.76
N GLU A 40 -1.99 -1.38 25.45
CA GLU A 40 -2.26 -0.04 24.86
C GLU A 40 -3.71 0.43 25.11
N THR A 41 -4.66 -0.50 25.25
CA THR A 41 -6.10 -0.18 25.45
C THR A 41 -6.38 0.59 26.76
N LEU A 42 -5.43 0.66 27.71
CA LEU A 42 -5.62 1.33 29.01
C LEU A 42 -5.21 2.81 29.03
N GLN A 43 -4.77 3.40 27.91
CA GLN A 43 -4.38 4.82 27.87
C GLN A 43 -5.04 5.59 26.72
N VAL A 44 -5.96 6.48 27.13
CA VAL A 44 -6.62 7.58 26.40
C VAL A 44 -7.68 7.17 25.37
N ASP A 45 -8.91 6.96 25.88
CA ASP A 45 -10.13 7.08 25.08
C ASP A 45 -10.38 8.57 24.78
N GLU A 46 -9.91 9.03 23.63
CA GLU A 46 -10.62 10.12 22.94
C GLU A 46 -11.78 9.50 22.16
N LEU A 47 -12.99 9.82 22.63
CA LEU A 47 -14.25 9.59 21.93
C LEU A 47 -14.23 10.41 20.64
N VAL A 48 -13.69 9.85 19.55
CA VAL A 48 -13.89 10.43 18.21
C VAL A 48 -15.30 10.05 17.79
N ASP A 49 -16.19 11.02 17.96
CA ASP A 49 -17.60 11.00 17.63
C ASP A 49 -17.82 10.58 16.16
N HIS A 50 -18.85 9.75 15.92
CA HIS A 50 -19.32 9.46 14.56
C HIS A 50 -19.61 10.78 13.88
N ASN A 51 -19.13 11.06 12.66
CA ASN A 51 -19.82 12.06 11.86
C ASN A 51 -19.58 11.96 10.34
N PRO A 52 -20.58 12.27 9.52
CA PRO A 52 -20.44 12.55 8.07
C PRO A 52 -19.30 13.50 7.69
N THR A 53 -18.69 14.20 8.66
CA THR A 53 -17.52 15.06 8.48
C THR A 53 -16.33 14.36 7.86
N THR A 54 -16.00 13.12 8.23
CA THR A 54 -14.86 12.38 7.65
C THR A 54 -15.06 12.10 6.15
N TYR A 55 -16.28 11.77 5.76
CA TYR A 55 -16.63 11.55 4.36
C TYR A 55 -16.56 12.85 3.56
N LEU A 56 -17.13 13.94 4.10
CA LEU A 56 -17.05 15.27 3.48
C LEU A 56 -15.60 15.74 3.34
N SER A 57 -14.77 15.61 4.38
CA SER A 57 -13.35 15.96 4.29
C SER A 57 -12.60 15.14 3.25
N LEU A 58 -12.89 13.84 3.12
CA LEU A 58 -12.28 13.04 2.05
C LEU A 58 -12.75 13.52 0.67
N GLN A 59 -14.03 13.83 0.50
CA GLN A 59 -14.54 14.40 -0.75
C GLN A 59 -13.87 15.73 -1.08
N ASP A 60 -13.74 16.65 -0.13
CA ASP A 60 -13.08 17.93 -0.32
C ASP A 60 -11.63 17.75 -0.80
N ILE A 61 -10.89 16.80 -0.22
CA ILE A 61 -9.52 16.46 -0.63
C ILE A 61 -9.52 15.89 -2.06
N LEU A 62 -10.43 14.95 -2.36
CA LEU A 62 -10.50 14.29 -3.67
C LEU A 62 -10.98 15.22 -4.78
N GLU A 63 -11.87 16.16 -4.49
CA GLU A 63 -12.42 17.14 -5.43
C GLU A 63 -11.43 18.28 -5.74
N ASN A 64 -10.50 18.57 -4.84
CA ASN A 64 -9.40 19.50 -5.08
C ASN A 64 -8.34 18.87 -6.00
N VAL A 65 -8.63 18.81 -7.30
CA VAL A 65 -7.76 18.23 -8.34
C VAL A 65 -7.08 19.33 -9.13
N THR A 66 -5.75 19.24 -9.28
CA THR A 66 -4.97 20.20 -10.08
C THR A 66 -4.98 19.85 -11.57
N ASP A 67 -4.62 20.81 -12.42
CA ASP A 67 -4.46 20.56 -13.87
C ASP A 67 -3.40 19.48 -14.15
N ALA A 68 -2.30 19.51 -13.38
CA ALA A 68 -1.23 18.52 -13.44
C ALA A 68 -1.72 17.10 -13.08
N GLU A 69 -2.52 16.97 -12.01
CA GLU A 69 -3.14 15.69 -11.64
C GLU A 69 -4.06 15.16 -12.75
N THR A 70 -4.89 16.04 -13.32
CA THR A 70 -5.83 15.70 -14.38
C THR A 70 -5.11 15.28 -15.66
N GLU A 71 -4.04 15.97 -16.04
CA GLU A 71 -3.24 15.66 -17.23
C GLU A 71 -2.61 14.27 -17.13
N ILE A 72 -1.92 13.97 -16.02
CA ILE A 72 -1.26 12.68 -15.82
C ILE A 72 -2.27 11.55 -15.71
N LEU A 73 -3.37 11.75 -14.98
CA LEU A 73 -4.45 10.76 -14.91
C LEU A 73 -5.04 10.49 -16.30
N GLY A 74 -5.31 11.54 -17.07
CA GLY A 74 -5.81 11.42 -18.45
C GLY A 74 -4.87 10.63 -19.36
N LYS A 75 -3.56 10.88 -19.26
CA LYS A 75 -2.53 10.12 -19.98
C LYS A 75 -2.53 8.64 -19.59
N ILE A 76 -2.56 8.33 -18.30
CA ILE A 76 -2.59 6.95 -17.79
C ILE A 76 -3.83 6.21 -18.30
N LEU A 77 -5.01 6.83 -18.21
CA LEU A 77 -6.26 6.25 -18.70
C LEU A 77 -6.23 6.05 -20.22
N PHE A 78 -5.65 6.99 -20.97
CA PHE A 78 -5.44 6.86 -22.41
C PHE A 78 -4.53 5.67 -22.74
N TYR A 79 -3.41 5.51 -22.02
CA TYR A 79 -2.54 4.35 -22.21
C TYR A 79 -3.29 3.05 -21.93
N TRP A 80 -4.05 3.00 -20.83
CA TRP A 80 -4.85 1.83 -20.46
C TRP A 80 -5.84 1.42 -21.56
N ARG A 81 -6.58 2.39 -22.11
CA ARG A 81 -7.58 2.11 -23.16
C ARG A 81 -6.97 1.56 -24.44
N ASN A 82 -5.74 1.97 -24.76
CA ASN A 82 -5.04 1.56 -25.97
C ASN A 82 -4.12 0.35 -25.76
N MET A 83 -4.19 -0.29 -24.60
CA MET A 83 -3.39 -1.46 -24.28
C MET A 83 -3.96 -2.71 -24.98
N VAL A 84 -3.14 -3.36 -25.83
CA VAL A 84 -3.56 -4.49 -26.68
C VAL A 84 -3.50 -5.84 -25.93
N ASN A 85 -2.94 -5.90 -24.71
CA ASN A 85 -2.72 -7.15 -23.97
C ASN A 85 -3.05 -6.99 -22.46
N ASN A 86 -4.11 -7.63 -21.99
CA ASN A 86 -4.67 -7.40 -20.64
C ASN A 86 -4.01 -8.23 -19.50
N ASN A 87 -2.95 -8.99 -19.78
CA ASN A 87 -2.39 -9.98 -18.83
C ASN A 87 -1.05 -9.57 -18.21
N MET A 88 -0.71 -8.28 -18.17
CA MET A 88 0.53 -7.85 -17.50
C MET A 88 0.42 -8.01 -15.99
N LYS A 89 1.52 -8.44 -15.37
CA LYS A 89 1.62 -8.41 -13.90
C LYS A 89 1.65 -6.96 -13.41
N PRO A 90 1.21 -6.66 -12.17
CA PRO A 90 1.17 -5.29 -11.66
C PRO A 90 2.50 -4.53 -11.79
N LYS A 91 3.63 -5.22 -11.58
CA LYS A 91 4.97 -4.64 -11.76
C LYS A 91 5.26 -4.26 -13.22
N GLU A 92 4.97 -5.14 -14.16
CA GLU A 92 5.17 -4.91 -15.60
C GLU A 92 4.28 -3.75 -16.08
N LEU A 93 3.04 -3.67 -15.57
CA LEU A 93 2.12 -2.58 -15.86
C LEU A 93 2.68 -1.24 -15.39
N ARG A 94 3.20 -1.14 -14.16
CA ARG A 94 3.83 0.10 -13.67
C ARG A 94 5.03 0.51 -14.55
N GLN A 95 5.89 -0.46 -14.91
CA GLN A 95 7.05 -0.20 -15.79
C GLN A 95 6.61 0.29 -17.17
N TRP A 96 5.57 -0.34 -17.73
CA TRP A 96 5.01 0.06 -19.02
C TRP A 96 4.44 1.48 -18.99
N ILE A 97 3.71 1.84 -17.94
CA ILE A 97 3.19 3.21 -17.75
C ILE A 97 4.34 4.22 -17.66
N VAL A 98 5.39 3.93 -16.88
CA VAL A 98 6.57 4.80 -16.78
C VAL A 98 7.22 4.99 -18.15
N ASN A 99 7.36 3.91 -18.94
CA ASN A 99 7.93 4.02 -20.28
C ASN A 99 7.05 4.86 -21.22
N ARG A 100 5.72 4.72 -21.16
CA ARG A 100 4.80 5.57 -21.95
C ARG A 100 4.88 7.03 -21.56
N LEU A 101 4.90 7.34 -20.26
CA LEU A 101 5.10 8.71 -19.78
C LEU A 101 6.43 9.30 -20.26
N ARG A 102 7.52 8.52 -20.25
CA ARG A 102 8.82 8.97 -20.77
C ARG A 102 8.82 9.21 -22.28
N MET A 103 8.11 8.38 -23.05
CA MET A 103 7.94 8.59 -24.50
C MET A 103 7.19 9.89 -24.80
N ASP A 104 6.25 10.25 -23.94
CA ASP A 104 5.53 11.54 -23.97
C ASP A 104 6.33 12.67 -23.30
N HIS A 105 7.63 12.48 -23.06
CA HIS A 105 8.58 13.45 -22.52
C HIS A 105 8.37 13.90 -21.05
N TYR A 106 7.59 13.17 -20.26
CA TYR A 106 7.52 13.38 -18.81
C TYR A 106 8.72 12.78 -18.08
N GLU A 107 9.20 13.46 -17.02
CA GLU A 107 10.17 12.89 -16.11
C GLU A 107 9.47 11.92 -15.15
N ALA A 108 9.32 10.66 -15.58
CA ALA A 108 8.69 9.60 -14.80
C ALA A 108 9.70 8.54 -14.36
N SER A 109 9.52 7.97 -13.17
CA SER A 109 10.34 6.88 -12.65
C SER A 109 9.53 5.95 -11.76
N LEU A 110 9.96 4.69 -11.65
CA LEU A 110 9.41 3.78 -10.67
C LEU A 110 10.17 4.00 -9.35
N CYS A 111 9.48 4.43 -8.30
CA CYS A 111 10.05 4.54 -6.97
C CYS A 111 9.79 3.24 -6.20
N LYS A 112 10.82 2.73 -5.54
CA LYS A 112 10.70 1.67 -4.54
C LYS A 112 11.09 2.17 -3.16
N THR A 113 10.19 2.07 -2.20
CA THR A 113 10.45 2.30 -0.77
C THR A 113 10.65 0.96 -0.07
N SER A 114 11.42 0.96 1.02
CA SER A 114 11.62 -0.22 1.85
C SER A 114 11.81 0.19 3.30
N TRP A 115 11.07 -0.34 4.26
CA TRP A 115 11.16 0.07 5.65
C TRP A 115 11.18 -1.16 6.57
N ILE A 116 11.74 -0.97 7.75
CA ILE A 116 11.72 -2.01 8.79
C ILE A 116 10.56 -1.67 9.72
N THR A 117 9.67 -2.64 9.93
CA THR A 117 8.67 -2.56 10.99
C THR A 117 9.03 -3.58 12.06
N THR A 118 9.09 -3.10 13.30
CA THR A 118 9.39 -3.93 14.48
C THR A 118 8.11 -4.20 15.26
N PHE A 119 7.93 -5.46 15.67
CA PHE A 119 6.82 -5.88 16.53
C PHE A 119 7.36 -6.54 17.80
N GLY A 120 6.77 -6.20 18.96
CA GLY A 120 7.11 -6.78 20.26
C GLY A 120 8.13 -6.01 21.10
N ARG A 121 8.26 -6.41 22.39
CA ARG A 121 9.35 -6.03 23.31
C ARG A 121 10.54 -7.02 23.19
N PRO A 122 11.65 -6.84 23.93
CA PRO A 122 13.02 -6.58 23.46
C PRO A 122 13.67 -7.66 22.53
N SER A 123 13.01 -8.78 22.27
CA SER A 123 13.34 -9.75 21.22
C SER A 123 12.47 -9.53 19.98
N ALA A 124 12.42 -8.28 19.50
CA ALA A 124 11.45 -7.84 18.49
C ALA A 124 11.63 -8.57 17.14
N PHE A 125 10.52 -9.08 16.61
CA PHE A 125 10.46 -9.56 15.24
C PHE A 125 10.47 -8.37 14.29
N THR A 126 11.38 -8.41 13.33
CA THR A 126 11.53 -7.36 12.32
C THR A 126 11.05 -7.88 10.97
N PHE A 127 10.23 -7.08 10.30
CA PHE A 127 9.80 -7.36 8.94
C PHE A 127 10.23 -6.20 8.05
N THR A 128 10.70 -6.52 6.86
CA THR A 128 10.97 -5.53 5.84
C THR A 128 9.73 -5.41 4.96
N GLY A 129 9.05 -4.27 5.05
CA GLY A 129 8.05 -3.89 4.06
C GLY A 129 8.74 -3.25 2.85
N ASP A 130 8.20 -3.48 1.66
CA ASP A 130 8.56 -2.71 0.48
C ASP A 130 7.32 -2.35 -0.33
N TYR A 131 7.42 -1.29 -1.13
CA TYR A 131 6.34 -0.84 -1.98
C TYR A 131 6.88 -0.16 -3.24
N GLU A 132 6.17 -0.31 -4.35
CA GLU A 132 6.52 0.28 -5.64
C GLU A 132 5.38 1.16 -6.14
N TYR A 133 5.70 2.42 -6.45
CA TYR A 133 4.78 3.41 -7.02
C TYR A 133 5.49 4.21 -8.12
N ILE A 134 4.74 4.99 -8.88
CA ILE A 134 5.28 5.80 -9.96
C ILE A 134 5.46 7.25 -9.46
N ASP A 135 6.64 7.80 -9.70
CA ASP A 135 7.03 9.17 -9.36
C ASP A 135 7.14 9.98 -10.66
N VAL A 136 6.39 11.09 -10.76
CA VAL A 136 6.38 11.96 -11.94
C VAL A 136 6.71 13.39 -11.53
N MET A 137 7.71 13.98 -12.18
CA MET A 137 8.03 15.40 -12.06
C MET A 137 7.44 16.15 -13.25
N MET A 138 6.47 17.02 -12.99
CA MET A 138 5.88 17.93 -13.98
C MET A 138 6.54 19.29 -13.89
N LYS A 139 6.77 19.91 -15.06
CA LYS A 139 7.25 21.29 -15.14
C LYS A 139 6.05 22.21 -15.30
N GLU A 140 5.85 23.10 -14.34
CA GLU A 140 4.83 24.14 -14.39
C GLU A 140 5.49 25.52 -14.58
N SER A 141 4.70 26.54 -14.88
CA SER A 141 5.20 27.91 -15.07
C SER A 141 5.90 28.50 -13.83
N ASN A 142 5.56 28.02 -12.64
CA ASN A 142 6.03 28.49 -11.33
C ASN A 142 7.07 27.54 -10.68
N GLY A 143 7.46 26.44 -11.34
CA GLY A 143 8.42 25.49 -10.79
C GLY A 143 8.20 24.07 -11.30
N SER A 144 8.47 23.09 -10.43
CA SER A 144 8.18 21.69 -10.72
C SER A 144 7.29 21.11 -9.65
N VAL A 145 6.23 20.39 -10.07
CA VAL A 145 5.33 19.69 -9.17
C VAL A 145 5.66 18.20 -9.21
N ARG A 146 5.81 17.61 -8.04
CA ARG A 146 6.00 16.17 -7.87
C ARG A 146 4.65 15.50 -7.64
N LEU A 147 4.34 14.52 -8.48
CA LEU A 147 3.13 13.72 -8.39
C LEU A 147 3.50 12.26 -8.10
N ILE A 148 2.78 11.68 -7.13
CA ILE A 148 2.77 10.26 -6.83
C ILE A 148 1.62 9.63 -7.57
N VAL A 149 1.92 8.55 -8.28
CA VAL A 149 0.95 7.75 -9.02
C VAL A 149 0.93 6.34 -8.47
N ASP A 150 -0.24 5.90 -8.01
CA ASP A 150 -0.49 4.52 -7.58
C ASP A 150 -1.68 3.95 -8.33
N ILE A 151 -1.45 2.91 -9.12
CA ILE A 151 -2.43 2.30 -10.00
C ILE A 151 -3.38 1.32 -9.31
N ASP A 152 -3.13 1.02 -8.03
CA ASP A 152 -3.93 0.10 -7.22
C ASP A 152 -4.17 0.69 -5.82
N PHE A 153 -4.51 1.98 -5.77
CA PHE A 153 -4.53 2.76 -4.54
C PHE A 153 -5.65 2.32 -3.58
N ARG A 154 -6.87 2.14 -4.10
CA ARG A 154 -8.03 1.75 -3.29
C ARG A 154 -7.80 0.45 -2.51
N SER A 155 -7.22 -0.56 -3.14
CA SER A 155 -6.98 -1.87 -2.51
C SER A 155 -6.06 -1.74 -1.29
N GLN A 156 -5.18 -0.74 -1.28
CA GLN A 156 -4.29 -0.46 -0.15
C GLN A 156 -5.04 -0.05 1.10
N PHE A 157 -6.35 0.23 1.05
CA PHE A 157 -7.20 0.63 2.18
C PHE A 157 -8.28 -0.40 2.56
N GLU A 158 -8.32 -1.59 1.95
CA GLU A 158 -9.35 -2.61 2.23
C GLU A 158 -9.26 -3.25 3.62
N LEU A 159 -10.39 -3.38 4.33
CA LEU A 159 -10.47 -4.09 5.61
C LEU A 159 -11.25 -5.40 5.47
N ALA A 160 -10.88 -6.41 6.26
CA ALA A 160 -11.55 -7.71 6.24
C ALA A 160 -13.00 -7.66 6.77
N ARG A 161 -13.31 -6.72 7.66
CA ARG A 161 -14.64 -6.52 8.25
C ARG A 161 -14.89 -5.02 8.49
N PRO A 162 -15.08 -4.21 7.44
CA PRO A 162 -15.32 -2.80 7.63
C PRO A 162 -16.70 -2.57 8.26
N THR A 163 -16.85 -1.44 8.95
CA THR A 163 -18.17 -0.84 9.20
C THR A 163 -18.72 -0.29 7.88
N GLN A 164 -20.03 -0.09 7.77
CA GLN A 164 -20.62 0.48 6.55
C GLN A 164 -20.01 1.84 6.23
N ALA A 165 -19.85 2.70 7.24
CA ALA A 165 -19.24 4.02 7.10
C ALA A 165 -17.81 3.95 6.51
N TYR A 166 -16.98 3.02 6.99
CA TYR A 166 -15.65 2.84 6.42
C TYR A 166 -15.69 2.24 5.00
N GLN A 167 -16.63 1.35 4.74
CA GLN A 167 -16.81 0.78 3.41
C GLN A 167 -17.18 1.86 2.39
N ASP A 168 -18.10 2.76 2.73
CA ASP A 168 -18.50 3.88 1.86
C ASP A 168 -17.32 4.84 1.62
N LEU A 169 -16.54 5.11 2.67
CA LEU A 169 -15.34 5.95 2.62
C LEU A 169 -14.21 5.35 1.76
N SER A 170 -13.96 4.04 1.88
CA SER A 170 -12.94 3.36 1.07
C SER A 170 -13.40 3.16 -0.38
N ASN A 171 -14.69 2.99 -0.63
CA ASN A 171 -15.25 2.88 -1.98
C ASN A 171 -15.20 4.18 -2.78
N SER A 172 -15.17 5.34 -2.12
CA SER A 172 -15.04 6.64 -2.79
C SER A 172 -13.62 6.93 -3.29
N LEU A 173 -12.61 6.21 -2.78
CA LEU A 173 -11.23 6.36 -3.24
C LEU A 173 -11.09 6.01 -4.74
N PRO A 174 -10.24 6.74 -5.48
CA PRO A 174 -9.92 6.36 -6.85
C PRO A 174 -9.10 5.06 -6.87
N SER A 175 -9.35 4.22 -7.87
CA SER A 175 -8.51 3.02 -8.10
C SER A 175 -7.09 3.42 -8.52
N ILE A 176 -6.96 4.47 -9.34
CA ILE A 176 -5.69 5.08 -9.73
C ILE A 176 -5.59 6.42 -9.02
N PHE A 177 -4.67 6.54 -8.07
CA PHE A 177 -4.34 7.80 -7.44
C PHE A 177 -3.28 8.54 -8.24
N VAL A 178 -3.50 9.84 -8.42
CA VAL A 178 -2.52 10.81 -8.92
C VAL A 178 -2.64 12.03 -8.01
N GLY A 179 -1.57 12.37 -7.31
CA GLY A 179 -1.61 13.53 -6.42
C GLY A 179 -0.28 13.88 -5.77
N THR A 180 -0.25 15.01 -5.08
CA THR A 180 0.92 15.47 -4.34
C THR A 180 1.17 14.66 -3.06
N GLU A 181 2.35 14.81 -2.47
CA GLU A 181 2.67 14.18 -1.17
C GLU A 181 1.76 14.67 -0.04
N GLU A 182 1.40 15.96 -0.06
CA GLU A 182 0.49 16.57 0.91
C GLU A 182 -0.91 15.96 0.82
N LYS A 183 -1.48 15.91 -0.39
CA LYS A 183 -2.78 15.28 -0.63
C LYS A 183 -2.79 13.82 -0.20
N LEU A 184 -1.72 13.08 -0.50
CA LEU A 184 -1.57 11.69 -0.08
C LEU A 184 -1.47 11.55 1.45
N ASN A 185 -0.73 12.43 2.11
CA ASN A 185 -0.59 12.45 3.57
C ASN A 185 -1.95 12.64 4.26
N ASP A 186 -2.77 13.56 3.75
CA ASP A 186 -4.08 13.86 4.31
C ASP A 186 -5.04 12.68 4.16
N ILE A 187 -5.05 12.04 2.97
CA ILE A 187 -5.84 10.82 2.73
C ILE A 187 -5.41 9.69 3.67
N ILE A 188 -4.10 9.44 3.82
CA ILE A 188 -3.59 8.38 4.70
C ILE A 188 -4.00 8.65 6.14
N SER A 189 -3.83 9.88 6.64
CA SER A 189 -4.15 10.27 8.01
C SER A 189 -5.63 10.04 8.32
N LEU A 190 -6.50 10.50 7.41
CA LEU A 190 -7.95 10.39 7.53
C LEU A 190 -8.40 8.91 7.51
N LEU A 191 -7.92 8.14 6.54
CA LEU A 191 -8.33 6.74 6.38
C LEU A 191 -7.77 5.82 7.45
N CYS A 192 -6.55 6.05 7.94
CA CYS A 192 -6.01 5.26 9.04
C CYS A 192 -6.77 5.51 10.34
N ALA A 193 -7.20 6.75 10.60
CA ALA A 193 -8.06 7.06 11.73
C ALA A 193 -9.42 6.36 11.62
N ALA A 194 -10.07 6.47 10.45
CA ALA A 194 -11.35 5.79 10.18
C ALA A 194 -11.22 4.26 10.24
N ALA A 195 -10.10 3.70 9.77
CA ALA A 195 -9.83 2.26 9.82
C ALA A 195 -9.68 1.78 11.26
N LYS A 196 -8.92 2.52 12.08
CA LYS A 196 -8.76 2.23 13.52
C LYS A 196 -10.12 2.19 14.21
N GLN A 197 -10.97 3.17 13.93
CA GLN A 197 -12.32 3.23 14.50
C GLN A 197 -13.19 2.06 14.04
N SER A 198 -13.21 1.77 12.73
CA SER A 198 -13.96 0.64 12.18
C SER A 198 -13.54 -0.69 12.78
N LEU A 199 -12.24 -0.90 13.00
CA LEU A 199 -11.72 -2.13 13.59
C LEU A 199 -12.11 -2.22 15.07
N LYS A 200 -11.97 -1.12 15.83
CA LYS A 200 -12.39 -1.03 17.24
C LYS A 200 -13.88 -1.39 17.40
N GLU A 201 -14.76 -0.82 16.57
CA GLU A 201 -16.20 -1.10 16.59
C GLU A 201 -16.53 -2.57 16.28
N LYS A 202 -15.68 -3.24 15.49
CA LYS A 202 -15.82 -4.66 15.16
C LYS A 202 -15.09 -5.59 16.14
N GLY A 203 -14.53 -5.05 17.22
CA GLY A 203 -13.74 -5.81 18.20
C GLY A 203 -12.46 -6.39 17.61
N LEU A 204 -11.88 -5.74 16.60
CA LEU A 204 -10.66 -6.15 15.92
C LEU A 204 -9.52 -5.20 16.28
N HIS A 205 -8.33 -5.78 16.46
CA HIS A 205 -7.09 -5.03 16.64
C HIS A 205 -6.63 -4.39 15.32
N VAL A 206 -5.91 -3.27 15.41
CA VAL A 206 -5.37 -2.59 14.22
C VAL A 206 -4.09 -3.28 13.80
N PRO A 207 -4.10 -4.06 12.70
CA PRO A 207 -2.88 -4.73 12.30
C PRO A 207 -1.84 -3.69 11.89
N PRO A 208 -0.56 -4.02 12.01
CA PRO A 208 0.50 -3.05 11.76
C PRO A 208 0.48 -2.36 10.42
N TRP A 209 0.14 -3.09 9.35
CA TRP A 209 0.06 -2.55 8.00
C TRP A 209 -1.11 -1.58 7.79
N ARG A 210 -1.99 -1.43 8.80
CA ARG A 210 -3.08 -0.45 8.84
C ARG A 210 -2.76 0.75 9.73
N LYS A 211 -1.64 0.74 10.46
CA LYS A 211 -1.19 1.90 11.23
C LYS A 211 -0.70 2.99 10.28
N ALA A 212 -0.98 4.25 10.61
CA ALA A 212 -0.62 5.41 9.78
C ALA A 212 0.88 5.44 9.46
N SER A 213 1.75 5.17 10.43
CA SER A 213 3.21 5.13 10.22
C SER A 213 3.66 4.12 9.15
N TYR A 214 3.04 2.93 9.12
CA TYR A 214 3.30 1.93 8.10
C TYR A 214 2.79 2.40 6.72
N MET A 215 1.58 2.95 6.67
CA MET A 215 1.00 3.46 5.43
C MET A 215 1.81 4.63 4.86
N HIS A 216 2.22 5.61 5.68
CA HIS A 216 3.12 6.67 5.23
C HIS A 216 4.44 6.11 4.70
N SER A 217 5.00 5.06 5.31
CA SER A 217 6.28 4.47 4.86
C SER A 217 6.22 3.90 3.43
N LYS A 218 5.04 3.46 2.96
CA LYS A 218 4.86 2.96 1.58
C LYS A 218 5.20 4.02 0.54
N TRP A 219 4.79 5.27 0.73
CA TRP A 219 4.94 6.32 -0.28
C TRP A 219 5.92 7.43 0.12
N LEU A 220 5.93 7.82 1.40
CA LEU A 220 6.60 9.03 1.90
C LEU A 220 7.91 8.73 2.64
N SER A 221 8.42 7.50 2.56
CA SER A 221 9.73 7.18 3.14
C SER A 221 10.86 7.88 2.39
N HIS A 222 11.79 8.49 3.14
CA HIS A 222 12.97 9.19 2.61
C HIS A 222 13.94 8.28 1.82
N ASN A 223 13.77 6.96 1.91
CA ASN A 223 14.64 5.99 1.25
C ASN A 223 14.10 5.47 -0.09
N CYS A 224 13.19 6.20 -0.73
CA CYS A 224 12.77 5.94 -2.10
C CYS A 224 13.98 5.79 -3.04
N LYS A 225 14.07 4.64 -3.71
CA LYS A 225 15.05 4.37 -4.77
C LYS A 225 14.35 4.42 -6.12
N LYS A 226 14.79 5.34 -6.99
CA LYS A 226 14.36 5.37 -8.40
C LYS A 226 14.95 4.17 -9.14
N ILE A 227 14.10 3.28 -9.63
CA ILE A 227 14.49 2.10 -10.41
C ILE A 227 14.80 2.55 -11.84
N ALA A 228 16.02 2.27 -12.29
CA ALA A 228 16.39 2.44 -13.68
C ALA A 228 15.62 1.44 -14.55
N LEU A 229 14.75 1.95 -15.42
CA LEU A 229 14.11 1.14 -16.45
C LEU A 229 14.91 1.32 -17.74
N PHE A 230 15.33 0.22 -18.33
CA PHE A 230 15.96 0.22 -19.64
C PHE A 230 14.90 0.55 -20.69
N VAL A 231 15.16 1.57 -21.49
CA VAL A 231 14.37 1.86 -22.69
C VAL A 231 14.70 0.76 -23.71
N CYS A 232 13.75 -0.09 -24.05
CA CYS A 232 13.87 -0.88 -25.27
C CYS A 232 13.68 0.10 -26.43
N ILE A 233 14.79 0.47 -27.07
CA ILE A 233 14.84 1.26 -28.30
C ILE A 233 14.52 0.33 -29.48
#